data_AF-A0A972NHC2-F1
#
_entry.id   AF-A0A972NHC2-F1
#
_cell.length_a   1.000
_cell.length_b   1.000
_cell.length_c   1.000
_cell.angle_alpha   90.00
_cell.angle_beta   90.00
_cell.angle_gamma   90.00
#
_symmetry.space_group_name_H-M   'P 1'
#
loop_
_entity.id
_entity.type
_entity.pdbx_description
1 polymer ?
#
loop_
_entity_poly.entity_id
_entity_poly.type
_entity_poly.pdbx_seq_one_letter_code
_entity_poly.pdbx_strand_id
1 'polypeptide(L)'
;MRGADTFTESLFTMRKLEDFVPADHPLRAIRKMANAALSKMNGLFAGMYEADVKGGRPSVAPEKLLRAMLLQVLYSVRSERQLMEQVQYNLLFRWFIGLSMDDSVWVPTVFTKNRERLIKHDAVIEFFNEVLAIAQQKAWLSGEHFSVDGTLIQAWAGHKSFVRRDDDDQANGDGGNFKGEKRSNDTHESKTDADARLYRKGGAASE
;
A
#
# COMPACT_ATOMS: atom_id res chain seq x y z
N MET A 1 24.06 -14.35 -40.76
CA MET A 1 25.16 -13.41 -40.48
C MET A 1 24.73 -12.46 -39.36
N ARG A 2 25.60 -12.16 -38.39
CA ARG A 2 25.29 -11.25 -37.27
C ARG A 2 25.48 -9.79 -37.73
N GLY A 3 24.53 -8.92 -37.42
CA GLY A 3 24.62 -7.48 -37.68
C GLY A 3 25.66 -6.79 -36.77
N ALA A 4 26.17 -5.64 -37.21
CA ALA A 4 27.10 -4.83 -36.42
C ALA A 4 26.38 -4.19 -35.23
N ASP A 5 27.04 -4.18 -34.06
CA ASP A 5 26.55 -3.56 -32.84
C ASP A 5 26.98 -2.09 -32.81
N THR A 6 26.26 -1.24 -33.54
CA THR A 6 26.52 0.20 -33.63
C THR A 6 25.38 0.97 -33.00
N PHE A 7 25.67 1.81 -32.00
CA PHE A 7 24.72 2.74 -31.39
C PHE A 7 24.93 4.15 -31.94
N THR A 8 23.93 4.69 -32.63
CA THR A 8 23.91 6.10 -33.06
C THR A 8 22.54 6.65 -32.70
N GLU A 9 22.52 7.59 -31.76
CA GLU A 9 21.28 8.18 -31.27
C GLU A 9 20.81 9.30 -32.21
N SER A 10 19.51 9.35 -32.48
CA SER A 10 18.91 10.46 -33.23
C SER A 10 18.92 11.74 -32.40
N LEU A 11 19.36 12.87 -32.96
CA LEU A 11 19.43 14.16 -32.27
C LEU A 11 18.06 14.66 -31.74
N PHE A 12 16.96 14.27 -32.38
CA PHE A 12 15.61 14.65 -31.99
C PHE A 12 14.68 13.43 -32.06
N THR A 13 13.85 13.26 -31.02
CA THR A 13 12.78 12.26 -30.98
C THR A 13 11.47 12.92 -30.63
N MET A 14 10.45 12.74 -31.46
CA MET A 14 9.08 13.22 -31.21
C MET A 14 8.19 12.03 -30.86
N ARG A 15 8.08 11.70 -29.57
CA ARG A 15 7.16 10.67 -29.06
C ARG A 15 6.37 11.18 -27.87
N LYS A 16 5.16 10.65 -27.70
CA LYS A 16 4.34 10.89 -26.52
C LYS A 16 4.62 9.82 -25.47
N LEU A 17 4.43 10.14 -24.19
CA LEU A 17 4.51 9.16 -23.11
C LEU A 17 3.55 7.98 -23.33
N GLU A 18 2.41 8.25 -23.96
CA GLU A 18 1.41 7.26 -24.37
C GLU A 18 2.00 6.14 -25.24
N ASP A 19 2.97 6.47 -26.10
CA ASP A 19 3.54 5.55 -27.08
C ASP A 19 4.48 4.52 -26.44
N PHE A 20 4.92 4.76 -25.20
CA PHE A 20 5.80 3.88 -24.44
C PHE A 20 5.03 2.86 -23.58
N VAL A 21 3.71 3.00 -23.48
CA VAL A 21 2.87 2.11 -22.66
C VAL A 21 2.05 1.19 -23.57
N PRO A 22 2.28 -0.14 -23.53
CA PRO A 22 1.53 -1.10 -24.34
C PRO A 22 0.02 -0.95 -24.15
N ALA A 23 -0.76 -1.16 -25.22
CA ALA A 23 -2.22 -0.93 -25.22
C ALA A 23 -2.98 -1.85 -24.24
N ASP A 24 -2.46 -3.05 -24.02
CA ASP A 24 -2.94 -4.10 -23.12
C ASP A 24 -2.43 -3.98 -21.68
N HIS A 25 -1.59 -2.98 -21.39
CA HIS A 25 -0.98 -2.83 -20.07
C HIS A 25 -2.05 -2.57 -18.97
N PRO A 26 -2.06 -3.33 -17.85
CA PRO A 26 -3.11 -3.27 -16.84
C PRO A 26 -3.28 -1.89 -16.19
N LEU A 27 -2.18 -1.13 -16.03
CA LEU A 27 -2.24 0.25 -15.53
C LEU A 27 -3.13 1.18 -16.36
N ARG A 28 -3.46 0.86 -17.62
CA ARG A 28 -4.41 1.63 -18.42
C ARG A 28 -5.82 1.57 -17.87
N ALA A 29 -6.30 0.38 -17.53
CA ALA A 29 -7.61 0.21 -16.89
C ALA A 29 -7.61 0.87 -15.51
N ILE A 30 -6.56 0.64 -14.72
CA ILE A 30 -6.42 1.20 -13.37
C ILE A 30 -6.40 2.73 -13.42
N ARG A 31 -5.61 3.33 -14.32
CA ARG A 31 -5.51 4.80 -14.46
C ARG A 31 -6.85 5.44 -14.81
N LYS A 32 -7.65 4.80 -15.69
CA LYS A 32 -8.99 5.28 -16.02
C LYS A 32 -9.90 5.30 -14.79
N MET A 33 -9.90 4.23 -14.00
CA MET A 33 -10.71 4.13 -12.78
C MET A 33 -10.24 5.10 -11.69
N ALA A 34 -8.93 5.20 -11.49
CA ALA A 34 -8.33 6.14 -10.55
C ALA A 34 -8.67 7.59 -10.92
N ASN A 35 -8.55 7.97 -12.19
CA ASN A 35 -8.91 9.32 -12.64
C ASN A 35 -10.40 9.61 -12.47
N ALA A 36 -11.28 8.63 -12.71
CA ALA A 36 -12.71 8.78 -12.48
C ALA A 36 -13.02 9.04 -11.00
N ALA A 37 -12.41 8.28 -10.08
CA ALA A 37 -12.53 8.50 -8.64
C ALA A 37 -11.99 9.88 -8.24
N LEU A 38 -10.77 10.23 -8.67
CA LEU A 38 -10.12 11.51 -8.35
C LEU A 38 -10.94 12.72 -8.82
N SER A 39 -11.61 12.62 -9.98
CA SER A 39 -12.43 13.73 -10.50
C SER A 39 -13.61 14.11 -9.61
N LYS A 40 -14.13 13.16 -8.81
CA LYS A 40 -15.21 13.41 -7.86
C LYS A 40 -14.72 14.04 -6.56
N MET A 41 -13.43 13.89 -6.26
CA MET A 41 -12.80 14.44 -5.05
C MET A 41 -12.36 15.89 -5.19
N ASN A 42 -12.61 16.55 -6.33
CA ASN A 42 -12.18 17.93 -6.58
C ASN A 42 -12.62 18.91 -5.48
N GLY A 43 -13.83 18.73 -4.90
CA GLY A 43 -14.31 19.56 -3.79
C GLY A 43 -13.48 19.38 -2.52
N LEU A 44 -13.13 18.13 -2.18
CA LEU A 44 -12.25 17.81 -1.07
C LEU A 44 -10.86 18.43 -1.28
N PHE A 45 -10.30 18.28 -2.49
CA PHE A 45 -8.99 18.85 -2.83
C PHE A 45 -8.99 20.37 -2.75
N ALA A 46 -10.03 21.05 -3.22
CA ALA A 46 -10.14 22.50 -3.07
C ALA A 46 -10.04 22.91 -1.58
N GLY A 47 -10.83 22.28 -0.71
CA GLY A 47 -10.81 22.57 0.74
C GLY A 47 -9.46 22.31 1.42
N MET A 48 -8.66 21.34 0.97
CA MET A 48 -7.32 21.08 1.50
C MET A 48 -6.33 22.21 1.27
N TYR A 49 -6.52 23.00 0.20
CA TYR A 49 -5.58 24.03 -0.24
C TYR A 49 -6.15 25.44 -0.13
N GLU A 50 -7.42 25.60 0.24
CA GLU A 50 -8.09 26.91 0.46
C GLU A 50 -7.36 27.80 1.48
N ALA A 51 -6.83 27.23 2.57
CA ALA A 51 -6.11 28.00 3.59
C ALA A 51 -4.71 28.48 3.13
N ASP A 52 -4.14 27.83 2.11
CA ASP A 52 -2.77 28.06 1.61
C ASP A 52 -2.72 28.96 0.37
N VAL A 53 -3.83 29.62 0.01
CA VAL A 53 -3.93 30.55 -1.14
C VAL A 53 -3.09 31.83 -0.97
N LYS A 54 -2.31 31.96 0.12
CA LYS A 54 -1.49 33.13 0.47
C LYS A 54 -0.31 33.45 -0.47
N GLY A 55 -0.25 32.85 -1.65
CA GLY A 55 0.77 33.12 -2.67
C GLY A 55 2.07 32.38 -2.37
N GLY A 56 2.46 31.50 -3.29
CA GLY A 56 3.66 30.70 -3.19
C GLY A 56 3.81 29.79 -4.41
N ARG A 57 4.90 29.01 -4.47
CA ARG A 57 5.08 27.99 -5.51
C ARG A 57 3.91 26.99 -5.40
N PRO A 58 3.21 26.67 -6.51
CA PRO A 58 2.13 25.69 -6.46
C PRO A 58 2.67 24.36 -5.92
N SER A 59 1.97 23.81 -4.92
CA SER A 59 2.31 22.50 -4.37
C SER A 59 2.04 21.41 -5.40
N VAL A 60 2.53 20.19 -5.12
CA VAL A 60 2.22 19.02 -5.93
C VAL A 60 0.72 18.74 -5.87
N ALA A 61 0.11 18.57 -7.04
CA ALA A 61 -1.32 18.27 -7.14
C ALA A 61 -1.67 16.96 -6.40
N PRO A 62 -2.71 16.93 -5.55
CA PRO A 62 -3.08 15.76 -4.74
C PRO A 62 -3.41 14.53 -5.60
N GLU A 63 -3.95 14.72 -6.80
CA GLU A 63 -4.23 13.67 -7.77
C GLU A 63 -2.97 12.97 -8.26
N LYS A 64 -1.86 13.71 -8.40
CA LYS A 64 -0.57 13.13 -8.80
C LYS A 64 0.04 12.34 -7.63
N LEU A 65 -0.13 12.81 -6.40
CA LEU A 65 0.34 12.11 -5.20
C LEU A 65 -0.40 10.79 -4.98
N LEU A 66 -1.73 10.78 -5.05
CA LEU A 66 -2.53 9.55 -4.91
C LEU A 66 -2.17 8.52 -5.99
N ARG A 67 -1.95 8.95 -7.24
CA ARG A 67 -1.48 8.04 -8.31
C ARG A 67 -0.07 7.51 -8.04
N ALA A 68 0.82 8.32 -7.50
CA ALA A 68 2.16 7.88 -7.12
C ALA A 68 2.11 6.87 -5.95
N MET A 69 1.24 7.08 -4.96
CA MET A 69 1.02 6.14 -3.86
C MET A 69 0.44 4.81 -4.36
N LEU A 70 -0.46 4.83 -5.34
CA LEU A 70 -0.94 3.60 -5.98
C LEU A 70 0.20 2.80 -6.62
N LEU A 71 1.17 3.46 -7.27
CA LEU A 71 2.34 2.76 -7.81
C LEU A 71 3.18 2.11 -6.71
N GLN A 72 3.29 2.73 -5.53
CA GLN A 72 4.00 2.10 -4.41
C GLN A 72 3.37 0.79 -3.99
N VAL A 73 2.04 0.73 -3.92
CA VAL A 73 1.31 -0.48 -3.58
C VAL A 73 1.39 -1.52 -4.69
N LEU A 74 1.10 -1.12 -5.94
CA LEU A 74 1.03 -2.02 -7.10
C LEU A 74 2.37 -2.66 -7.46
N TYR A 75 3.48 -1.96 -7.23
CA TYR A 75 4.84 -2.44 -7.53
C TYR A 75 5.68 -2.71 -6.27
N SER A 76 5.05 -2.72 -5.09
CA SER A 76 5.72 -2.96 -3.81
C SER A 76 6.98 -2.08 -3.60
N VAL A 77 6.90 -0.81 -4.01
CA VAL A 77 8.00 0.16 -3.88
C VAL A 77 8.12 0.55 -2.41
N ARG A 78 9.26 0.21 -1.81
CA ARG A 78 9.42 0.16 -0.35
C ARG A 78 9.64 1.53 0.30
N SER A 79 9.96 2.55 -0.49
CA SER A 79 10.20 3.91 0.02
C SER A 79 9.87 4.99 -0.98
N GLU A 80 9.61 6.20 -0.49
CA GLU A 80 9.35 7.38 -1.32
C GLU A 80 10.60 7.82 -2.08
N ARG A 81 11.79 7.62 -1.50
CA ARG A 81 13.06 7.85 -2.19
C ARG A 81 13.19 6.92 -3.41
N GLN A 82 12.90 5.64 -3.22
CA GLN A 82 12.89 4.67 -4.31
C GLN A 82 11.80 5.00 -5.34
N LEU A 83 10.63 5.49 -4.91
CA LEU A 83 9.57 5.94 -5.82
C LEU A 83 10.05 7.10 -6.69
N MET A 84 10.65 8.15 -6.10
CA MET A 84 11.17 9.28 -6.88
C MET A 84 12.26 8.83 -7.86
N GLU A 85 13.15 7.93 -7.42
CA GLU A 85 14.17 7.34 -8.28
C GLU A 85 13.54 6.57 -9.47
N GLN A 86 12.53 5.74 -9.23
CA GLN A 86 11.79 5.06 -10.30
C GLN A 86 11.11 6.04 -11.24
N VAL A 87 10.47 7.08 -10.72
CA VAL A 87 9.80 8.12 -11.54
C VAL A 87 10.80 8.92 -12.38
N GLN A 88 12.08 8.97 -12.01
CA GLN A 88 13.13 9.64 -12.78
C GLN A 88 13.40 8.96 -14.12
N TYR A 89 13.47 7.63 -14.17
CA TYR A 89 13.82 6.90 -15.39
C TYR A 89 12.69 6.05 -15.98
N ASN A 90 11.62 5.77 -15.23
CA ASN A 90 10.55 4.90 -15.68
C ASN A 90 9.41 5.69 -16.35
N LEU A 91 9.38 5.68 -17.69
CA LEU A 91 8.37 6.38 -18.48
C LEU A 91 6.93 5.89 -18.19
N LEU A 92 6.73 4.61 -17.83
CA LEU A 92 5.43 4.09 -17.43
C LEU A 92 4.93 4.73 -16.14
N PHE A 93 5.83 4.95 -15.17
CA PHE A 93 5.47 5.57 -13.89
C PHE A 93 5.12 7.04 -14.09
N ARG A 94 5.92 7.77 -14.88
CA ARG A 94 5.63 9.16 -15.25
C ARG A 94 4.29 9.26 -15.96
N TRP A 95 4.05 8.38 -16.93
CA TRP A 95 2.79 8.30 -17.65
C TRP A 95 1.61 8.09 -16.69
N PHE A 96 1.70 7.12 -15.77
CA PHE A 96 0.63 6.81 -14.82
C PHE A 96 0.32 8.00 -13.89
N ILE A 97 1.36 8.60 -13.32
CA ILE A 97 1.28 9.80 -12.46
C ILE A 97 0.82 11.04 -13.23
N GLY A 98 0.96 11.06 -14.56
CA GLY A 98 0.69 12.26 -15.37
C GLY A 98 1.75 13.35 -15.16
N LEU A 99 3.01 12.95 -15.08
CA LEU A 99 4.17 13.82 -15.24
C LEU A 99 4.59 13.79 -16.72
N SER A 100 4.92 14.95 -17.28
CA SER A 100 5.53 15.05 -18.61
C SER A 100 6.90 14.35 -18.63
N MET A 101 7.50 14.11 -19.80
CA MET A 101 8.87 13.57 -19.85
C MET A 101 9.86 14.54 -19.19
N ASP A 102 9.69 15.83 -19.45
CA ASP A 102 10.63 16.88 -19.04
C ASP A 102 10.38 17.44 -17.63
N ASP A 103 9.25 17.10 -16.99
CA ASP A 103 8.92 17.60 -15.65
C ASP A 103 10.01 17.18 -14.64
N SER A 104 10.43 18.08 -13.75
CA SER A 104 11.30 17.68 -12.64
C SER A 104 10.58 16.71 -11.71
N VAL A 105 11.23 15.61 -11.32
CA VAL A 105 10.71 14.73 -10.26
C VAL A 105 10.72 15.46 -8.92
N TRP A 106 9.73 15.16 -8.08
CA TRP A 106 9.63 15.79 -6.76
C TRP A 106 10.74 15.32 -5.83
N VAL A 107 11.08 16.19 -4.88
CA VAL A 107 12.00 15.82 -3.79
C VAL A 107 11.25 14.89 -2.81
N PRO A 108 11.85 13.77 -2.35
CA PRO A 108 11.17 12.82 -1.47
C PRO A 108 10.56 13.46 -0.22
N THR A 109 11.23 14.43 0.40
CA THR A 109 10.73 15.13 1.59
C THR A 109 9.46 15.94 1.35
N VAL A 110 9.31 16.53 0.15
CA VAL A 110 8.10 17.24 -0.27
C VAL A 110 6.95 16.25 -0.41
N PHE A 111 7.22 15.06 -0.97
CA PHE A 111 6.24 14.01 -1.08
C PHE A 111 5.74 13.55 0.29
N THR A 112 6.64 13.28 1.24
CA THR A 112 6.29 12.90 2.62
C THR A 112 5.40 13.96 3.28
N LYS A 113 5.75 15.25 3.15
CA LYS A 113 4.98 16.35 3.74
C LYS A 113 3.58 16.49 3.15
N ASN A 114 3.42 16.32 1.84
CA ASN A 114 2.10 16.35 1.23
C ASN A 114 1.28 15.09 1.55
N ARG A 115 1.92 13.93 1.73
CA ARG A 115 1.24 12.71 2.20
C ARG A 115 0.64 12.89 3.59
N GLU A 116 1.36 13.53 4.52
CA GLU A 116 0.83 13.89 5.84
C GLU A 116 -0.46 14.73 5.73
N ARG A 117 -0.50 15.67 4.77
CA ARG A 117 -1.70 16.46 4.49
C ARG A 117 -2.85 15.61 3.97
N LEU A 118 -2.59 14.71 3.02
CA LEU A 118 -3.63 13.79 2.49
C LEU A 118 -4.24 12.93 3.59
N ILE A 119 -3.42 12.44 4.53
CA ILE A 119 -3.88 11.64 5.68
C ILE A 119 -4.74 12.51 6.60
N LYS A 120 -4.31 13.73 6.91
CA LYS A 120 -5.04 14.65 7.80
C LYS A 120 -6.45 14.99 7.28
N HIS A 121 -6.64 14.98 5.97
CA HIS A 121 -7.90 15.30 5.32
C HIS A 121 -8.66 14.05 4.83
N ASP A 122 -8.29 12.86 5.33
CA ASP A 122 -8.92 11.58 5.00
C ASP A 122 -9.01 11.30 3.48
N ALA A 123 -8.13 11.90 2.69
CA ALA A 123 -8.20 11.85 1.23
C ALA A 123 -8.01 10.43 0.68
N VAL A 124 -7.20 9.61 1.37
CA VAL A 124 -6.99 8.21 0.99
C VAL A 124 -8.26 7.39 1.25
N ILE A 125 -8.97 7.67 2.35
CA ILE A 125 -10.22 6.99 2.70
C ILE A 125 -11.29 7.37 1.67
N GLU A 126 -11.40 8.66 1.36
CA GLU A 126 -12.37 9.13 0.37
C GLU A 126 -12.08 8.58 -1.03
N PHE A 127 -10.80 8.51 -1.42
CA PHE A 127 -10.40 7.86 -2.67
C PHE A 127 -10.83 6.39 -2.70
N PHE A 128 -10.65 5.66 -1.60
CA PHE A 128 -11.08 4.27 -1.49
C PHE A 128 -12.61 4.13 -1.59
N ASN A 129 -13.36 5.01 -0.94
CA ASN A 129 -14.83 5.05 -1.02
C ASN A 129 -15.30 5.26 -2.47
N GLU A 130 -14.65 6.16 -3.21
CA GLU A 130 -15.00 6.38 -4.61
C GLU A 130 -14.67 5.19 -5.51
N VAL A 131 -13.57 4.47 -5.24
CA VAL A 131 -13.27 3.21 -5.93
C VAL A 131 -14.32 2.14 -5.60
N LEU A 132 -14.74 2.03 -4.34
CA LEU A 132 -15.83 1.14 -3.95
C LEU A 132 -17.14 1.49 -4.64
N ALA A 133 -17.49 2.78 -4.75
CA ALA A 133 -18.68 3.23 -5.45
C ALA A 133 -18.65 2.83 -6.94
N ILE A 134 -17.49 2.95 -7.60
CA ILE A 134 -17.30 2.46 -8.97
C ILE A 134 -17.50 0.94 -9.05
N ALA A 135 -16.94 0.19 -8.10
CA ALA A 135 -17.10 -1.27 -8.05
C ALA A 135 -18.57 -1.68 -7.82
N GLN A 136 -19.29 -0.96 -6.96
CA GLN A 136 -20.70 -1.19 -6.70
C GLN A 136 -21.55 -0.95 -7.96
N GLN A 137 -21.32 0.17 -8.65
CA GLN A 137 -22.03 0.51 -9.90
C GLN A 137 -21.82 -0.53 -11.00
N LYS A 138 -20.65 -1.19 -11.01
CA LYS A 138 -20.33 -2.26 -11.96
C LYS A 138 -20.74 -3.65 -11.48
N ALA A 139 -21.44 -3.76 -10.35
CA ALA A 139 -21.81 -5.03 -9.72
C ALA A 139 -20.61 -5.96 -9.47
N TRP A 140 -19.45 -5.39 -9.12
CA TRP A 140 -18.24 -6.14 -8.76
C TRP A 140 -18.18 -6.53 -7.28
N LEU A 141 -19.02 -5.90 -6.46
CA LEU A 141 -19.11 -6.21 -5.03
C LEU A 141 -20.08 -7.38 -4.84
N SER A 142 -19.65 -8.40 -4.12
CA SER A 142 -20.52 -9.47 -3.62
C SER A 142 -20.50 -9.46 -2.10
N GLY A 143 -21.68 -9.47 -1.48
CA GLY A 143 -21.83 -9.65 -0.04
C GLY A 143 -21.97 -11.11 0.37
N GLU A 144 -22.00 -12.05 -0.60
CA GLU A 144 -22.48 -13.41 -0.32
C GLU A 144 -21.43 -14.33 0.30
N HIS A 145 -20.13 -14.17 0.01
CA HIS A 145 -19.06 -14.95 0.66
C HIS A 145 -17.74 -14.16 0.68
N PHE A 146 -17.20 -13.90 1.88
CA PHE A 146 -15.87 -13.32 2.10
C PHE A 146 -14.92 -14.41 2.60
N SER A 147 -14.05 -14.90 1.72
CA SER A 147 -13.00 -15.84 2.09
C SER A 147 -11.73 -15.06 2.43
N VAL A 148 -11.32 -15.09 3.71
CA VAL A 148 -10.05 -14.53 4.17
C VAL A 148 -8.98 -15.60 4.06
N ASP A 149 -8.02 -15.41 3.17
CA ASP A 149 -6.78 -16.21 3.18
C ASP A 149 -5.80 -15.57 4.18
N GLY A 150 -5.75 -16.13 5.38
CA GLY A 150 -4.82 -15.69 6.42
C GLY A 150 -3.52 -16.47 6.31
N THR A 151 -2.40 -15.78 6.11
CA THR A 151 -1.08 -16.41 6.25
C THR A 151 -0.72 -16.52 7.73
N LEU A 152 -0.44 -17.74 8.21
CA LEU A 152 0.06 -17.95 9.56
C LEU A 152 1.50 -17.45 9.65
N ILE A 153 1.74 -16.43 10.47
CA ILE A 153 3.08 -16.00 10.82
C ILE A 153 3.47 -16.71 12.12
N GLN A 154 4.67 -17.30 12.14
CA GLN A 154 5.19 -17.92 13.35
C GLN A 154 5.42 -16.83 14.39
N ALA A 155 4.71 -16.91 15.51
CA ALA A 155 4.90 -16.00 16.63
C ALA A 155 6.32 -16.16 17.21
N TRP A 156 6.90 -15.07 17.70
CA TRP A 156 8.20 -15.11 18.36
C TRP A 156 8.03 -15.39 19.86
N ALA A 157 7.24 -16.42 20.15
CA ALA A 157 6.84 -16.81 21.49
C ALA A 157 7.01 -18.31 21.65
N GLY A 158 7.75 -18.73 22.69
CA GLY A 158 7.84 -20.15 23.04
C GLY A 158 6.54 -20.62 23.70
N HIS A 159 6.20 -21.91 23.57
CA HIS A 159 4.99 -22.46 24.20
C HIS A 159 4.91 -22.28 25.72
N LYS A 160 6.07 -22.17 26.39
CA LYS A 160 6.18 -21.87 27.83
C LYS A 160 5.73 -20.44 28.19
N SER A 161 5.69 -19.52 27.22
CA SER A 161 5.23 -18.14 27.43
C SER A 161 3.70 -18.02 27.46
N PHE A 162 2.98 -19.05 26.99
CA PHE A 162 1.53 -19.04 26.89
C PHE A 162 0.91 -19.54 28.21
N VAL A 163 0.45 -18.60 29.03
CA VAL A 163 0.00 -18.84 30.41
C VAL A 163 -1.44 -18.36 30.61
N ARG A 164 -2.11 -18.81 31.67
CA ARG A 164 -3.49 -18.38 31.97
C ARG A 164 -3.53 -16.89 32.27
N ARG A 165 -4.57 -16.22 31.79
CA ARG A 165 -4.79 -14.78 32.03
C ARG A 165 -4.94 -14.42 33.50
N ASP A 166 -5.50 -15.34 34.27
CA ASP A 166 -5.83 -15.12 35.69
C ASP A 166 -4.69 -15.51 36.64
N ASP A 167 -3.55 -16.01 36.12
CA ASP A 167 -2.37 -16.33 36.93
C ASP A 167 -1.42 -15.12 37.02
N ASP A 168 -1.60 -14.35 38.09
CA ASP A 168 -0.74 -13.22 38.49
C ASP A 168 0.57 -13.66 39.16
N ASP A 169 0.85 -14.97 39.25
CA ASP A 169 2.03 -15.44 39.95
C ASP A 169 3.32 -15.22 39.13
N GLN A 170 4.16 -14.33 39.66
CA GLN A 170 5.56 -14.09 39.27
C GLN A 170 6.52 -15.25 39.64
N ALA A 171 6.04 -16.48 39.81
CA ALA A 171 6.84 -17.56 40.35
C ALA A 171 7.29 -18.56 39.27
N ASN A 172 8.60 -18.53 39.03
CA ASN A 172 9.44 -19.57 38.43
C ASN A 172 9.38 -19.73 36.90
N GLY A 173 10.48 -19.32 36.26
CA GLY A 173 10.79 -19.48 34.84
C GLY A 173 10.97 -20.93 34.37
N ASP A 174 10.21 -21.88 34.90
CA ASP A 174 10.06 -23.20 34.31
C ASP A 174 8.62 -23.35 33.82
N GLY A 175 8.40 -23.00 32.55
CA GLY A 175 7.08 -23.10 31.93
C GLY A 175 6.47 -24.46 32.20
N GLY A 176 5.34 -24.43 32.89
CA GLY A 176 4.71 -25.59 33.52
C GLY A 176 4.52 -26.76 32.57
N ASN A 177 4.47 -27.96 33.14
CA ASN A 177 4.26 -29.17 32.35
C ASN A 177 2.78 -29.26 31.93
N PHE A 178 2.45 -28.75 30.73
CA PHE A 178 1.08 -28.65 30.21
C PHE A 178 0.46 -29.98 29.75
N LYS A 179 0.86 -31.11 30.34
CA LYS A 179 0.47 -32.45 29.88
C LYS A 179 -0.94 -32.77 30.38
N GLY A 180 -1.93 -32.72 29.48
CA GLY A 180 -3.33 -33.07 29.76
C GLY A 180 -4.28 -31.89 29.97
N GLU A 181 -3.77 -30.66 29.96
CA GLU A 181 -4.58 -29.45 30.11
C GLU A 181 -5.00 -28.85 28.76
N LYS A 182 -6.26 -28.45 28.65
CA LYS A 182 -6.77 -27.75 27.45
C LYS A 182 -6.33 -26.29 27.48
N ARG A 183 -5.66 -25.85 26.41
CA ARG A 183 -5.29 -24.45 26.19
C ARG A 183 -6.15 -23.85 25.10
N SER A 184 -6.67 -22.64 25.33
CA SER A 184 -7.41 -21.86 24.34
C SER A 184 -6.99 -20.39 24.38
N ASN A 185 -7.21 -19.66 23.29
CA ASN A 185 -6.97 -18.22 23.20
C ASN A 185 -7.90 -17.37 24.10
N ASP A 186 -8.93 -17.98 24.68
CA ASP A 186 -9.85 -17.33 25.62
C ASP A 186 -9.29 -17.36 27.04
N THR A 187 -8.57 -18.44 27.38
CA THR A 187 -8.11 -18.73 28.75
C THR A 187 -6.63 -18.41 28.96
N HIS A 188 -5.84 -18.40 27.89
CA HIS A 188 -4.40 -18.22 27.95
C HIS A 188 -3.93 -17.18 26.93
N GLU A 189 -2.82 -16.51 27.24
CA GLU A 189 -2.14 -15.55 26.38
C GLU A 189 -0.62 -15.64 26.52
N SER A 190 0.13 -15.18 25.51
CA SER A 190 1.58 -15.13 25.62
C SER A 190 2.02 -13.90 26.41
N LYS A 191 2.89 -14.10 27.41
CA LYS A 191 3.57 -13.01 28.11
C LYS A 191 4.66 -12.32 27.28
N THR A 192 5.14 -12.95 26.21
CA THR A 192 6.25 -12.43 25.38
C THR A 192 5.79 -11.76 24.09
N ASP A 193 4.62 -12.11 23.57
CA ASP A 193 4.07 -11.57 22.32
C ASP A 193 2.53 -11.48 22.41
N ALA A 194 1.99 -10.28 22.60
CA ALA A 194 0.55 -10.07 22.80
C ALA A 194 -0.30 -10.45 21.58
N ASP A 195 0.29 -10.48 20.39
CA ASP A 195 -0.41 -10.84 19.14
C ASP A 195 -0.37 -12.35 18.87
N ALA A 196 0.38 -13.12 19.66
CA ALA A 196 0.47 -14.56 19.51
C ALA A 196 -0.85 -15.26 19.85
N ARG A 197 -1.33 -16.11 18.94
CA ARG A 197 -2.53 -16.93 19.12
C ARG A 197 -2.20 -18.42 18.94
N LEU A 198 -2.77 -19.28 19.77
CA LEU A 198 -2.78 -20.72 19.55
C LEU A 198 -3.63 -21.03 18.31
N TYR A 199 -2.99 -21.67 17.33
CA TYR A 199 -3.64 -22.14 16.12
C TYR A 199 -3.25 -23.61 15.87
N ARG A 200 -4.08 -24.56 16.35
CA ARG A 200 -4.06 -25.97 15.93
C ARG A 200 -5.46 -26.57 16.01
N LYS A 201 -5.79 -27.45 15.06
CA LYS A 201 -7.08 -28.17 14.93
C LYS A 201 -7.05 -29.58 15.56
N GLY A 202 -5.92 -30.01 16.14
CA GLY A 202 -5.72 -31.37 16.67
C GLY A 202 -5.36 -31.40 18.16
N GLY A 203 -5.77 -32.47 18.86
CA GLY A 203 -5.63 -32.66 20.31
C GLY A 203 -4.25 -33.09 20.83
N ALA A 204 -3.22 -33.09 19.97
CA ALA A 204 -1.85 -33.40 20.35
C ALA A 204 -0.98 -32.13 20.29
N ALA A 205 -0.62 -31.62 21.46
CA ALA A 205 0.57 -30.79 21.60
C ALA A 205 1.73 -31.75 21.88
N SER A 206 2.48 -32.13 20.86
CA SER A 206 3.71 -32.90 21.02
C SER A 206 4.87 -32.22 20.31
N GLU A 207 5.90 -32.03 21.15
CA GLU A 207 7.31 -31.61 20.96
C GLU A 207 7.58 -30.21 20.38
#